data_AF-A0A1G9YNU6-F1
#
_entry.id   AF-A0A1G9YNU6-F1
#
_cell.length_a   1.000
_cell.length_b   1.000
_cell.length_c   1.000
_cell.angle_alpha   90.00
_cell.angle_beta   90.00
_cell.angle_gamma   90.00
#
_symmetry.space_group_name_H-M   'P 1'
#
loop_
_entity.id
_entity.type
_entity.pdbx_description
1 polymer ?
#
loop_
_entity_poly.entity_id
_entity_poly.type
_entity_poly.pdbx_seq_one_letter_code
_entity_poly.pdbx_strand_id
1 'polypeptide(L)' 'MKLPGEAWLEFKLDENNVLHQTATFRPLGLLGRLYWYSVLPFHAFIFKGMITNIANTGKTSDL' A
#
# COMPACT_ATOMS: atom_id res chain seq x y z
N MET A 1 6.25 -2.05 -15.05
CA MET A 1 5.58 -0.83 -15.55
C MET A 1 6.48 0.35 -15.26
N LYS A 2 6.78 1.22 -16.24
CA LYS A 2 7.52 2.48 -15.97
C LYS A 2 6.52 3.44 -15.32
N LEU A 3 6.61 3.60 -14.00
CA LEU A 3 5.89 4.64 -13.29
C LEU A 3 6.58 5.99 -13.56
N PRO A 4 5.83 7.08 -13.83
CA PRO A 4 6.38 8.43 -13.98
C PRO A 4 6.72 9.02 -12.60
N GLY A 5 7.59 8.34 -11.85
CA GLY A 5 7.90 8.67 -10.47
C GLY A 5 8.34 7.46 -9.65
N GLU A 6 8.77 7.73 -8.42
CA GLU A 6 9.15 6.72 -7.46
C GLU A 6 7.95 6.35 -6.58
N ALA A 7 7.72 5.06 -6.38
CA ALA A 7 6.72 4.54 -5.47
C ALA A 7 7.39 3.56 -4.53
N TRP A 8 7.15 3.69 -3.23
CA TRP A 8 7.56 2.69 -2.26
C TRP A 8 6.44 2.43 -1.26
N LEU A 9 6.45 1.21 -0.73
CA LEU A 9 5.50 0.73 0.26
C LEU A 9 6.27 0.45 1.54
N GLU A 10 5.90 1.13 2.61
CA GLU A 10 6.50 0.97 3.92
C GLU A 10 5.58 0.13 4.82
N PHE A 11 6.19 -0.79 5.57
CA PHE A 11 5.51 -1.62 6.55
C PHE A 11 6.14 -1.38 7.92
N LYS A 12 5.33 -1.02 8.91
CA LYS A 12 5.77 -0.84 10.30
C LYS A 12 4.86 -1.62 11.22
N LEU A 13 5.43 -2.36 12.15
CA LEU A 13 4.69 -2.98 13.25
C LEU A 13 4.86 -2.11 14.49
N ASP A 14 3.77 -1.73 15.13
CA ASP A 14 3.83 -0.97 16.39
C ASP A 14 3.87 -1.89 17.62
N GLU A 15 4.05 -1.29 18.80
CA GLU A 15 4.11 -2.00 20.08
C GLU A 15 2.80 -2.74 20.44
N ASN A 16 1.69 -2.39 19.80
CA ASN A 16 0.39 -3.04 19.97
C ASN A 16 0.14 -4.14 18.92
N ASN A 17 1.17 -4.57 18.18
CA ASN A 17 1.09 -5.52 17.07
C ASN A 17 0.16 -5.07 15.92
N VAL A 18 -0.01 -3.76 15.73
CA VAL A 18 -0.74 -3.22 14.58
C VAL A 18 0.24 -3.03 13.43
N LEU A 19 -0.08 -3.65 12.29
CA LEU A 19 0.67 -3.46 11.05
C LEU A 19 0.18 -2.19 10.35
N HIS A 20 1.07 -1.20 10.26
CA HIS A 20 0.89 0.03 9.50
C HIS A 20 1.48 -0.16 8.10
N GLN A 21 0.65 0.04 7.07
CA GLN A 21 1.06 -0.02 5.67
C GLN A 21 0.93 1.38 5.04
N THR A 22 2.05 1.96 4.62
CA THR A 22 2.09 3.32 4.06
C THR A 22 2.62 3.28 2.63
N ALA A 23 1.76 3.59 1.67
CA ALA A 23 2.15 3.73 0.27
C ALA A 23 2.52 5.19 -0.03
N THR A 24 3.79 5.45 -0.35
CA THR A 24 4.25 6.78 -0.76
C THR A 24 4.51 6.77 -2.25
N PHE A 25 3.90 7.72 -2.95
CA PHE A 25 4.14 7.94 -4.37
C PHE A 25 4.64 9.36 -4.58
N ARG A 26 5.79 9.50 -5.24
CA ARG A 26 6.39 10.78 -5.61
C ARG A 26 6.18 11.01 -7.11
N PRO A 27 5.04 11.61 -7.53
CA PRO A 27 4.77 11.85 -8.93
C PRO A 27 5.67 12.95 -9.50
N LEU A 28 6.19 12.73 -10.70
CA LEU A 28 6.82 13.79 -11.50
C LEU A 28 5.75 14.45 -12.39
N GLY A 29 5.47 15.73 -12.15
CA GLY A 29 4.59 16.56 -12.98
C GLY A 29 3.09 16.51 -12.64
N LEU A 30 2.30 17.36 -13.31
CA LEU A 30 0.86 17.53 -13.08
C LEU A 30 0.01 16.36 -13.60
N LEU A 31 0.40 15.75 -14.72
CA LEU A 31 -0.26 14.57 -15.28
C LEU A 31 -0.16 13.37 -14.33
N GLY A 32 0.97 13.22 -13.62
CA GLY A 32 1.15 12.18 -12.61
C GLY A 32 0.19 12.31 -11.43
N ARG A 33 -0.16 13.55 -11.04
CA ARG A 33 -1.16 13.81 -9.98
C ARG A 33 -2.59 13.50 -10.42
N LEU A 34 -2.98 13.87 -11.64
CA LEU A 34 -4.31 13.55 -12.18
C LEU A 34 -4.52 12.05 -12.32
N TYR A 35 -3.51 11.33 -12.82
CA TYR A 35 -3.51 9.88 -12.86
C TYR A 35 -3.65 9.29 -11.45
N TRP A 36 -2.86 9.78 -10.49
CA TRP A 36 -2.89 9.33 -9.10
C TRP A 36 -4.27 9.44 -8.46
N TYR A 37 -4.96 10.57 -8.60
CA TYR A 37 -6.33 10.74 -8.08
C TYR A 37 -7.34 9.78 -8.71
N SER A 38 -7.18 9.48 -10.00
CA SER A 38 -8.10 8.57 -10.71
C SER A 38 -7.95 7.11 -10.27
N VAL A 39 -6.74 6.69 -9.91
CA VAL A 39 -6.45 5.31 -9.46
C VAL A 39 -6.45 5.13 -7.93
N LEU A 40 -6.50 6.22 -7.17
CA LEU A 40 -6.55 6.24 -5.71
C LEU A 40 -7.63 5.32 -5.11
N PRO A 41 -8.90 5.31 -5.60
CA PRO A 41 -9.91 4.39 -5.07
C PRO A 41 -9.55 2.91 -5.31
N PHE A 42 -8.93 2.57 -6.44
CA PHE A 42 -8.46 1.20 -6.71
C PHE A 42 -7.34 0.78 -5.77
N HIS A 43 -6.40 1.69 -5.50
CA HIS A 43 -5.30 1.42 -4.58
C HIS A 43 -5.80 1.13 -3.16
N ALA A 44 -6.82 1.84 -2.68
CA ALA A 44 -7.44 1.57 -1.38
C ALA A 44 -7.99 0.13 -1.28
N PHE A 45 -8.62 -0.38 -2.35
CA PHE A 45 -9.11 -1.77 -2.39
C PHE A 45 -7.97 -2.80 -2.38
N ILE A 46 -6.94 -2.60 -3.21
CA ILE A 46 -5.81 -3.54 -3.32
C ILE A 46 -5.03 -3.59 -2.00
N PHE A 47 -4.73 -2.43 -1.41
CA PHE A 47 -3.98 -2.35 -0.14
C PHE A 47 -4.75 -2.98 1.02
N LYS A 48 -6.08 -2.76 1.09
CA LYS A 48 -6.93 -3.43 2.08
C LYS A 48 -6.92 -4.95 1.93
N GLY A 49 -6.99 -5.47 0.69
CA GLY A 49 -6.91 -6.91 0.45
C GLY A 49 -5.56 -7.50 0.87
N MET A 50 -4.46 -6.80 0.56
CA MET A 50 -3.11 -7.23 0.91
C MET A 50 -2.90 -7.31 2.43
N ILE A 51 -3.30 -6.27 3.18
CA ILE A 51 -3.10 -6.26 4.64
C ILE A 51 -3.93 -7.33 5.35
N THR A 52 -5.16 -7.60 4.88
CA THR A 52 -6.00 -8.68 5.39
C THR A 52 -5.38 -10.05 5.14
N ASN A 53 -4.82 -10.27 3.96
CA ASN A 53 -4.14 -11.53 3.66
C ASN A 53 -2.89 -11.74 4.51
N ILE A 54 -2.06 -10.70 4.70
CA ILE A 54 -0.88 -10.79 5.57
C ILE A 54 -1.29 -11.12 7.01
N ALA A 55 -2.32 -10.45 7.54
CA ALA A 55 -2.82 -10.71 8.89
C ALA A 55 -3.42 -12.12 9.07
N ASN A 56 -4.05 -12.67 8.03
CA ASN A 56 -4.62 -14.02 8.07
C ASN A 56 -3.55 -15.12 7.89
N THR A 57 -2.55 -14.90 7.04
CA THR A 57 -1.42 -15.82 6.90
C THR A 57 -0.66 -15.99 8.20
N GLY A 58 -0.43 -14.90 8.95
CA GLY A 58 0.22 -14.95 10.28
C GLY A 58 -0.51 -15.83 11.29
N LYS A 59 -1.84 -15.95 11.20
CA LYS A 59 -2.64 -16.85 12.07
C LYS A 59 -2.54 -18.32 11.71
N THR A 60 -2.10 -18.65 10.49
CA THR A 60 -2.11 -20.03 9.97
C THR A 60 -0.79 -20.75 10.23
N SER A 61 0.30 -20.01 10.47
CA SER A 61 1.60 -20.57 10.88
C SER A 61 1.69 -20.93 12.37
N ASP A 62 0.70 -20.55 13.17
CA ASP A 62 0.62 -20.84 14.61
C ASP A 62 -0.24 -22.09 14.93
N LEU A 63 -0.67 -22.84 13.91
CA LEU A 63 -1.35 -24.15 13.99
C LEU A 63 -0.40 -25.28 13.56
#